data_AF-A0AAP0NMB8-F1
#
_entry.id   AF-A0AAP0NMB8-F1
#
_cell.length_a   1.000
_cell.length_b   1.000
_cell.length_c   1.000
_cell.angle_alpha   90.00
_cell.angle_beta   90.00
_cell.angle_gamma   90.00
#
_symmetry.space_group_name_H-M   'P 1'
#
loop_
_entity.id
_entity.type
_entity.pdbx_description
1 polymer ?
#
loop_
_entity_poly.entity_id
_entity_poly.type
_entity_poly.pdbx_seq_one_letter_code
_entity_poly.pdbx_strand_id
1 'polypeptide(L)'
;MFSILHRRISFEIDSHFLLQSQFLKPISTTPPPPRNPSNQSSSFTFSYLINLCGLSLESALSASKKVHFKSPSKPNLVFQFLINNSFSNTQIANIASKHPSTLLTDPRKTLLPKLEFLKQIRFLKDDIAHFLSKDNTFLRRGLERKIKPTYENLKDLLGSEDKVAAAIKSS
;
A
#
# COMPACT_ATOMS: atom_id res chain seq x y z
N MET A 1 17.44 29.67 -60.26
CA MET A 1 16.42 29.48 -61.31
C MET A 1 15.56 28.28 -60.94
N PHE A 2 14.28 28.54 -60.64
CA PHE A 2 13.04 27.73 -60.85
C PHE A 2 13.16 26.20 -61.04
N SER A 3 12.35 25.29 -60.50
CA SER A 3 11.09 25.29 -59.74
C SER A 3 10.84 23.83 -59.28
N ILE A 4 10.13 23.59 -58.17
CA ILE A 4 9.48 22.29 -57.91
C ILE A 4 7.97 22.50 -57.73
N LEU A 5 7.24 21.68 -58.48
CA LEU A 5 5.80 21.70 -58.72
C LEU A 5 5.01 21.09 -57.55
N HIS A 6 3.90 21.76 -57.27
CA HIS A 6 2.80 21.44 -56.36
C HIS A 6 2.08 20.12 -56.70
N ARG A 7 1.53 19.41 -55.69
CA ARG A 7 0.14 18.90 -55.76
C ARG A 7 -0.38 18.42 -54.39
N ARG A 8 -1.45 19.09 -53.94
CA ARG A 8 -2.36 18.70 -52.85
C ARG A 8 -3.38 17.69 -53.40
N ILE A 9 -3.77 16.71 -52.60
CA ILE A 9 -4.93 15.85 -52.84
C ILE A 9 -5.96 16.14 -51.74
N SER A 10 -7.12 16.61 -52.15
CA SER A 10 -8.36 16.63 -51.35
C SER A 10 -9.10 15.31 -51.59
N PHE A 11 -9.76 14.77 -50.56
CA PHE A 11 -10.61 13.60 -50.69
C PHE A 11 -12.06 13.99 -50.40
N GLU A 12 -12.94 13.58 -51.31
CA GLU A 12 -14.36 13.91 -51.44
C GLU A 12 -15.21 12.78 -50.81
N ILE A 13 -16.38 13.11 -50.25
CA ILE A 13 -17.28 12.18 -49.55
C ILE A 13 -18.39 11.76 -50.51
N ASP A 14 -18.54 10.47 -50.76
CA ASP A 14 -19.68 9.91 -51.49
C ASP A 14 -20.74 9.35 -50.55
N SER A 15 -21.96 9.83 -50.76
CA SER A 15 -23.19 9.48 -50.04
C SER A 15 -24.05 8.58 -50.90
N HIS A 16 -24.16 7.29 -50.60
CA HIS A 16 -25.25 6.44 -51.09
C HIS A 16 -25.32 5.15 -50.26
N PHE A 17 -26.38 4.97 -49.47
CA PHE A 17 -27.21 3.74 -49.44
C PHE A 17 -28.29 3.80 -48.33
N LEU A 18 -29.52 4.13 -48.71
CA LEU A 18 -30.78 3.76 -48.05
C LEU A 18 -31.45 2.76 -49.02
N LEU A 19 -32.16 1.67 -48.69
CA LEU A 19 -32.80 1.10 -47.50
C LEU A 19 -33.23 -0.34 -47.89
N GLN A 20 -33.12 -1.32 -47.00
CA GLN A 20 -34.00 -2.52 -46.88
C GLN A 20 -33.39 -3.40 -45.77
N SER A 21 -34.10 -4.07 -44.86
CA SER A 21 -35.45 -4.60 -44.83
C SER A 21 -35.82 -4.93 -43.36
N GLN A 22 -36.94 -5.61 -43.15
CA GLN A 22 -37.79 -5.59 -41.97
C GLN A 22 -37.57 -6.88 -41.14
N PHE A 23 -37.74 -6.81 -39.80
CA PHE A 23 -38.47 -7.76 -38.92
C PHE A 23 -37.91 -7.82 -37.47
N LEU A 24 -38.86 -7.79 -36.52
CA LEU A 24 -38.82 -8.08 -35.07
C LEU A 24 -38.52 -6.90 -34.09
N LYS A 25 -39.55 -6.51 -33.34
CA LYS A 25 -39.53 -5.73 -32.07
C LYS A 25 -39.32 -6.72 -30.88
N PRO A 26 -39.23 -6.30 -29.59
CA PRO A 26 -38.68 -5.10 -28.93
C PRO A 26 -37.71 -5.47 -27.77
N ILE A 27 -37.05 -4.46 -27.16
CA ILE A 27 -36.75 -4.27 -25.70
C ILE A 27 -35.56 -3.31 -25.63
N SER A 28 -35.83 -2.02 -25.38
CA SER A 28 -34.78 -1.09 -24.94
C SER A 28 -34.55 -1.31 -23.45
N THR A 29 -33.66 -2.24 -23.11
CA THR A 29 -32.97 -2.20 -21.82
C THR A 29 -31.81 -1.24 -22.00
N THR A 30 -32.00 0.00 -21.56
CA THR A 30 -30.87 0.92 -21.37
C THR A 30 -29.86 0.22 -20.45
N PRO A 31 -28.58 0.10 -20.82
CA PRO A 31 -27.56 -0.28 -19.86
C PRO A 31 -27.58 0.79 -18.76
N PRO A 32 -27.53 0.41 -17.46
CA PRO A 32 -27.38 1.41 -16.42
C PRO A 32 -26.15 2.26 -16.76
N PRO A 33 -26.20 3.58 -16.48
CA PRO A 33 -25.04 4.44 -16.67
C PRO A 33 -23.80 3.78 -16.04
N PRO A 34 -22.59 4.00 -16.61
CA PRO A 34 -21.37 3.47 -16.01
C PRO A 34 -21.43 3.78 -14.53
N ARG A 35 -21.39 2.71 -13.73
CA ARG A 35 -21.51 2.80 -12.28
C ARG A 35 -20.35 3.68 -11.85
N ASN A 36 -20.60 4.98 -11.68
CA ASN A 36 -19.69 5.86 -10.97
C ASN A 36 -19.37 5.08 -9.69
N PRO A 37 -18.10 4.71 -9.44
CA PRO A 37 -17.76 4.18 -8.14
C PRO A 37 -18.23 5.27 -7.20
N SER A 38 -19.31 4.93 -6.50
CA SER A 38 -20.10 5.75 -5.60
C SER A 38 -19.31 6.95 -5.09
N ASN A 39 -19.98 8.10 -5.09
CA ASN A 39 -19.70 9.29 -4.28
C ASN A 39 -19.53 8.91 -2.79
N GLN A 40 -18.55 8.06 -2.48
CA GLN A 40 -18.03 7.74 -1.18
C GLN A 40 -17.34 9.04 -0.82
N SER A 41 -17.97 9.81 0.06
CA SER A 41 -17.24 10.80 0.84
C SER A 41 -15.93 10.11 1.27
N SER A 42 -14.82 10.46 0.63
CA SER A 42 -13.56 9.78 0.86
C SER A 42 -13.24 9.99 2.33
N SER A 43 -13.35 8.91 3.11
CA SER A 43 -13.21 9.03 4.56
C SER A 43 -11.88 9.70 4.88
N PHE A 44 -11.81 10.46 5.98
CA PHE A 44 -10.55 11.10 6.39
C PHE A 44 -9.37 10.11 6.36
N THR A 45 -9.61 8.89 6.84
CA THR A 45 -8.67 7.77 6.76
C THR A 45 -8.21 7.44 5.34
N PHE A 46 -9.15 7.31 4.41
CA PHE A 46 -8.83 7.01 3.01
C PHE A 46 -7.95 8.11 2.39
N SER A 47 -8.35 9.37 2.54
CA SER A 47 -7.60 10.52 2.04
C SER A 47 -6.21 10.63 2.67
N TYR A 48 -6.09 10.32 3.97
CA TYR A 48 -4.79 10.25 4.66
C TYR A 48 -3.88 9.17 4.05
N LEU A 49 -4.41 7.97 3.84
CA LEU A 49 -3.66 6.83 3.32
C LEU A 49 -3.13 7.08 1.89
N ILE A 50 -3.93 7.75 1.03
CA ILE A 50 -3.48 8.14 -0.31
C ILE A 50 -2.41 9.24 -0.22
N ASN A 51 -2.75 10.36 0.43
CA ASN A 51 -1.96 11.58 0.31
C ASN A 51 -0.68 11.57 1.16
N LEU A 52 -0.76 11.05 2.39
CA LEU A 52 0.37 11.05 3.33
C LEU A 52 1.16 9.75 3.27
N CYS A 53 0.50 8.61 3.16
CA CYS A 53 1.18 7.32 3.10
C CYS A 53 1.53 6.88 1.67
N GLY A 54 1.04 7.58 0.63
CA GLY A 54 1.38 7.28 -0.77
C GLY A 54 0.81 5.96 -1.29
N LEU A 55 -0.32 5.49 -0.75
CA LEU A 55 -0.94 4.24 -1.18
C LEU A 55 -1.64 4.39 -2.54
N SER A 56 -1.76 3.28 -3.28
CA SER A 56 -2.68 3.20 -4.41
C SER A 56 -4.13 3.24 -3.95
N LEU A 57 -5.05 3.61 -4.86
CA LEU A 57 -6.50 3.63 -4.63
C LEU A 57 -6.99 2.32 -4.00
N GLU A 58 -6.61 1.19 -4.61
CA GLU A 58 -6.99 -0.15 -4.16
C GLU A 58 -6.43 -0.48 -2.77
N SER A 59 -5.16 -0.16 -2.51
CA SER A 59 -4.53 -0.40 -1.21
C SER A 59 -5.17 0.45 -0.11
N ALA A 60 -5.45 1.71 -0.39
CA ALA A 60 -6.11 2.60 0.57
C ALA A 60 -7.58 2.20 0.81
N LEU A 61 -8.31 1.73 -0.20
CA LEU A 61 -9.66 1.20 -0.03
C LEU A 61 -9.63 -0.05 0.87
N SER A 62 -8.68 -0.96 0.65
CA SER A 62 -8.51 -2.15 1.49
C SER A 62 -8.11 -1.79 2.93
N ALA A 63 -7.17 -0.87 3.10
CA ALA A 63 -6.68 -0.46 4.42
C ALA A 63 -7.72 0.35 5.21
N SER A 64 -8.47 1.25 4.57
CA SER A 64 -9.53 2.05 5.21
C SER A 64 -10.74 1.22 5.66
N LYS A 65 -10.92 -0.01 5.15
CA LYS A 65 -11.89 -0.96 5.70
C LYS A 65 -11.42 -1.60 7.01
N LYS A 66 -10.10 -1.66 7.24
CA LYS A 66 -9.49 -2.28 8.43
C LYS A 66 -9.31 -1.31 9.59
N VAL A 67 -9.18 -0.01 9.30
CA VAL A 67 -9.04 1.03 10.32
C VAL A 67 -9.88 2.25 9.98
N HIS A 68 -10.32 2.95 11.02
CA HIS A 68 -11.00 4.23 10.87
C HIS A 68 -10.48 5.22 11.92
N PHE A 69 -10.18 6.43 11.49
CA PHE A 69 -9.79 7.55 12.33
C PHE A 69 -10.22 8.87 11.70
N LYS A 70 -10.56 9.83 12.56
CA LYS A 70 -11.07 11.17 12.15
C LYS A 70 -10.04 12.29 12.32
N SER A 71 -8.86 11.97 12.87
CA SER A 71 -7.80 12.93 13.16
C SER A 71 -6.44 12.34 12.81
N PRO A 72 -5.49 13.16 12.32
CA PRO A 72 -4.15 12.70 11.99
C PRO A 72 -3.24 12.56 13.22
N SER A 73 -3.69 12.90 14.44
CA SER A 73 -2.82 12.98 15.62
C SER A 73 -2.01 11.70 15.88
N LYS A 74 -2.64 10.53 15.95
CA LYS A 74 -1.91 9.25 16.15
C LYS A 74 -1.14 8.80 14.89
N PRO A 75 -1.76 8.79 13.69
CA PRO A 75 -1.05 8.43 12.46
C PRO A 75 0.22 9.26 12.22
N ASN A 76 0.19 10.57 12.48
CA ASN A 76 1.35 11.44 12.31
C ASN A 76 2.47 11.12 13.30
N LEU A 77 2.14 10.77 14.55
CA LEU A 77 3.16 10.35 15.52
C LEU A 77 3.87 9.08 15.03
N VAL A 78 3.11 8.11 14.51
CA VAL A 78 3.68 6.87 13.96
C VAL A 78 4.50 7.15 12.71
N PHE A 79 3.99 7.96 11.79
CA PHE A 79 4.69 8.35 10.56
C PHE A 79 6.03 9.02 10.87
N GLN A 80 6.03 10.03 11.73
CA GLN A 80 7.25 10.75 12.12
C GLN A 80 8.23 9.84 12.87
N PHE A 81 7.73 8.95 13.73
CA PHE A 81 8.57 7.95 14.38
C PHE A 81 9.28 7.06 13.36
N LEU A 82 8.59 6.58 12.34
CA LEU A 82 9.18 5.71 11.30
C LEU A 82 10.24 6.47 10.48
N ILE A 83 9.95 7.70 10.05
CA ILE A 83 10.93 8.56 9.35
C ILE A 83 12.18 8.78 10.20
N ASN A 84 12.01 9.13 11.48
CA ASN A 84 13.15 9.36 12.40
C ASN A 84 13.97 8.09 12.67
N ASN A 85 13.40 6.91 12.42
CA ASN A 85 14.08 5.61 12.51
C ASN A 85 14.52 5.07 11.14
N SER A 86 14.69 5.95 10.15
CA SER A 86 15.25 5.64 8.82
C SER A 86 14.38 4.72 7.96
N PHE A 87 13.07 4.69 8.17
CA PHE A 87 12.15 4.03 7.24
C PHE A 87 11.89 4.94 6.04
N SER A 88 11.92 4.37 4.84
CA SER A 88 11.54 5.08 3.61
C SER A 88 10.02 5.23 3.49
N ASN A 89 9.57 6.19 2.67
CA ASN A 89 8.14 6.35 2.36
C ASN A 89 7.53 5.06 1.78
N THR A 90 8.29 4.31 0.97
CA THR A 90 7.83 3.03 0.39
C THR A 90 7.66 1.94 1.45
N GLN A 91 8.56 1.88 2.44
CA GLN A 91 8.44 0.97 3.58
C GLN A 91 7.25 1.34 4.46
N ILE A 92 7.04 2.63 4.73
CA ILE A 92 5.89 3.13 5.49
C ILE A 92 4.58 2.81 4.76
N ALA A 93 4.53 3.03 3.44
CA ALA A 93 3.38 2.70 2.60
C ALA A 93 3.03 1.20 2.69
N ASN A 94 4.04 0.33 2.65
CA ASN A 94 3.87 -1.11 2.76
C ASN A 94 3.30 -1.51 4.14
N ILE A 95 3.80 -0.92 5.23
CA ILE A 95 3.27 -1.12 6.59
C ILE A 95 1.82 -0.63 6.68
N ALA A 96 1.53 0.58 6.20
CA ALA A 96 0.20 1.17 6.22
C ALA A 96 -0.82 0.38 5.39
N SER A 97 -0.40 -0.21 4.26
CA SER A 97 -1.24 -1.04 3.41
C SER A 97 -1.55 -2.39 4.05
N LYS A 98 -0.52 -3.10 4.52
CA LYS A 98 -0.70 -4.45 5.06
C LYS A 98 -1.27 -4.43 6.48
N HIS A 99 -0.78 -3.54 7.33
CA HIS A 99 -1.13 -3.43 8.76
C HIS A 99 -1.47 -1.99 9.18
N PRO A 100 -2.58 -1.44 8.65
CA PRO A 100 -2.99 -0.06 8.93
C PRO A 100 -3.25 0.24 10.40
N SER A 101 -3.55 -0.78 11.24
CA SER A 101 -3.75 -0.62 12.69
C SER A 101 -2.51 -0.07 13.40
N THR A 102 -1.31 -0.27 12.82
CA THR A 102 -0.06 0.27 13.36
C THR A 102 -0.10 1.79 13.48
N LEU A 103 -0.79 2.49 12.56
CA LEU A 103 -0.96 3.94 12.54
C LEU A 103 -1.75 4.48 13.75
N LEU A 104 -2.47 3.61 14.47
CA LEU A 104 -3.32 3.98 15.60
C LEU A 104 -2.67 3.70 16.97
N THR A 105 -1.41 3.26 16.97
CA THR A 105 -0.68 2.91 18.19
C THR A 105 0.19 4.05 18.70
N ASP A 106 0.63 3.98 19.97
CA ASP A 106 1.70 4.84 20.47
C ASP A 106 3.05 4.21 20.09
N PRO A 107 3.79 4.81 19.14
CA PRO A 107 5.00 4.19 18.62
C PRO A 107 6.08 3.99 19.69
N ARG A 108 6.11 4.81 20.74
CA ARG A 108 7.07 4.66 21.85
C ARG A 108 6.79 3.43 22.70
N LYS A 109 5.53 3.02 22.79
CA LYS A 109 5.09 1.85 23.57
C LYS A 109 5.04 0.57 22.74
N THR A 110 4.88 0.67 21.42
CA THR A 110 4.65 -0.49 20.55
C THR A 110 5.82 -0.78 19.61
N LEU A 111 6.31 0.22 18.89
CA LEU A 111 7.33 0.06 17.85
C LEU A 111 8.74 0.18 18.45
N LEU A 112 8.99 1.18 19.28
CA LEU A 112 10.30 1.41 19.88
C LEU A 112 10.87 0.19 20.61
N PRO A 113 10.10 -0.53 21.47
CA PRO A 113 10.64 -1.72 22.13
C PRO A 113 11.05 -2.82 21.14
N LYS A 114 10.36 -2.92 20.00
CA LYS A 114 10.68 -3.90 18.96
C LYS A 114 11.94 -3.53 18.20
N LEU A 115 12.12 -2.24 17.89
CA LEU A 115 13.34 -1.74 17.25
C LEU A 115 14.55 -1.97 18.15
N GLU A 116 14.44 -1.63 19.44
CA GLU A 116 15.54 -1.85 20.40
C GLU A 116 15.86 -3.34 20.58
N PHE A 117 14.84 -4.20 20.64
CA PHE A 117 15.07 -5.64 20.68
C PHE A 117 15.82 -6.15 19.44
N LEU A 118 15.44 -5.71 18.23
CA LEU A 118 16.13 -6.10 17.01
C LEU A 118 17.60 -5.66 17.02
N LYS A 119 17.90 -4.46 17.51
CA LYS A 119 19.29 -3.99 17.70
C LYS A 119 20.05 -4.88 18.68
N GLN A 120 19.42 -5.28 19.80
CA GLN A 120 20.02 -6.17 20.80
C GLN A 120 20.40 -7.52 20.19
N ILE A 121 19.58 -8.06 19.29
CA ILE A 121 19.84 -9.34 18.60
C ILE A 121 20.63 -9.18 17.30
N ARG A 122 21.48 -8.14 17.23
CA ARG A 122 22.47 -7.88 16.16
C ARG A 122 21.89 -7.57 14.77
N PHE A 123 20.66 -7.07 14.67
CA PHE A 123 20.20 -6.49 13.40
C PHE A 123 20.86 -5.13 13.15
N LEU A 124 21.31 -4.92 11.91
CA LEU A 124 21.79 -3.62 11.46
C LEU A 124 20.61 -2.66 11.29
N LYS A 125 20.87 -1.35 11.45
CA LYS A 125 19.84 -0.30 11.38
C LYS A 125 19.04 -0.37 10.07
N ASP A 126 19.72 -0.54 8.93
CA ASP A 126 19.08 -0.59 7.61
C ASP A 126 18.29 -1.89 7.39
N ASP A 127 18.75 -2.99 7.99
CA ASP A 127 18.06 -4.28 7.95
C ASP A 127 16.73 -4.24 8.73
N ILE A 128 16.67 -3.47 9.82
CA ILE A 128 15.46 -3.38 10.66
C ILE A 128 14.29 -2.81 9.88
N ALA A 129 14.49 -1.71 9.16
CA ALA A 129 13.43 -1.07 8.40
C ALA A 129 12.95 -1.98 7.25
N HIS A 130 13.90 -2.64 6.56
CA HIS A 130 13.58 -3.62 5.53
C HIS A 130 12.77 -4.79 6.10
N PHE A 131 13.28 -5.42 7.17
CA PHE A 131 12.64 -6.55 7.84
C PHE A 131 11.23 -6.22 8.32
N LEU A 132 11.05 -5.14 9.07
CA LEU A 132 9.74 -4.76 9.62
C LEU A 132 8.73 -4.34 8.55
N SER A 133 9.18 -3.79 7.43
CA SER A 133 8.29 -3.50 6.31
C SER A 133 7.81 -4.78 5.60
N LYS A 134 8.67 -5.80 5.53
CA LYS A 134 8.39 -7.07 4.84
C LYS A 134 7.60 -8.02 5.74
N ASP A 135 8.10 -8.33 6.93
CA ASP A 135 7.44 -9.18 7.93
C ASP A 135 6.47 -8.38 8.80
N ASN A 136 5.25 -8.35 8.30
CA ASN A 136 4.13 -7.71 8.96
C ASN A 136 3.67 -8.52 10.20
N THR A 137 3.93 -9.83 10.24
CA THR A 137 3.55 -10.66 11.40
C THR A 137 4.33 -10.28 12.65
N PHE A 138 5.61 -9.90 12.51
CA PHE A 138 6.43 -9.40 13.61
C PHE A 138 5.84 -8.13 14.22
N LEU A 139 5.36 -7.19 13.38
CA LEU A 139 4.70 -5.97 13.85
C LEU A 139 3.40 -6.25 14.61
N ARG A 140 2.68 -7.33 14.29
CA ARG A 140 1.44 -7.72 14.98
C ARG A 140 1.67 -8.46 16.30
N ARG A 141 2.74 -9.26 16.42
CA ARG A 141 3.02 -10.06 17.61
C ARG A 141 3.47 -9.20 18.79
N GLY A 142 3.07 -9.55 20.00
CA GLY A 142 3.55 -8.88 21.21
C GLY A 142 5.03 -9.22 21.48
N LEU A 143 5.83 -8.21 21.84
CA LEU A 143 7.27 -8.38 22.07
C LEU A 143 7.53 -9.40 23.20
N GLU A 144 7.01 -9.14 24.39
CA GLU A 144 7.23 -9.98 25.58
C GLU A 144 6.55 -11.35 25.48
N ARG A 145 5.32 -11.40 24.94
CA ARG A 145 4.51 -12.62 24.97
C ARG A 145 4.80 -13.62 23.85
N LYS A 146 5.39 -13.16 22.74
CA LYS A 146 5.55 -13.98 21.53
C LYS A 146 6.94 -13.87 20.93
N ILE A 147 7.45 -12.66 20.71
CA ILE A 147 8.72 -12.48 20.00
C ILE A 147 9.90 -12.97 20.83
N LYS A 148 10.05 -12.49 22.08
CA LYS A 148 11.15 -12.90 22.97
C LYS A 148 11.17 -14.41 23.24
N PRO A 149 10.04 -15.06 23.62
CA PRO A 149 10.03 -16.52 23.79
C PRO A 149 10.42 -17.28 22.52
N THR A 150 9.96 -16.85 21.34
CA THR A 150 10.38 -17.48 20.08
C THR A 150 11.87 -17.30 19.82
N TYR A 151 12.43 -16.13 20.12
CA TYR A 151 13.86 -15.88 19.99
C TYR A 151 14.68 -16.78 20.94
N GLU A 152 14.33 -16.88 22.22
CA GLU A 152 15.05 -17.73 23.17
C GLU A 152 15.01 -19.21 22.74
N ASN A 153 13.85 -19.71 22.31
CA ASN A 153 13.73 -21.08 21.78
C ASN A 153 14.63 -21.31 20.55
N LEU A 154 14.73 -20.32 19.65
CA LEU A 154 15.62 -20.41 18.48
C LEU A 154 17.08 -20.32 18.89
N LYS A 155 17.41 -19.51 19.90
CA LYS A 155 18.76 -19.38 20.44
C LYS A 155 19.23 -20.68 21.07
N ASP A 156 18.38 -21.33 21.87
CA ASP A 156 18.66 -22.65 22.45
C ASP A 156 18.85 -23.72 21.36
N LEU A 157 18.05 -23.67 20.29
CA LEU A 157 18.11 -24.64 19.19
C LEU A 157 19.35 -24.46 18.30
N LEU A 158 19.69 -23.21 17.97
CA LEU A 158 20.73 -22.90 16.98
C LEU A 158 22.11 -22.66 17.61
N GLY A 159 22.16 -22.38 18.91
CA GLY A 159 23.38 -22.17 19.69
C GLY A 159 24.20 -20.93 19.31
N SER A 160 23.67 -20.04 18.47
CA SER A 160 24.37 -18.84 18.00
C SER A 160 23.38 -17.75 17.61
N GLU A 161 23.61 -16.53 18.10
CA GLU A 161 22.79 -15.36 17.80
C GLU A 161 22.79 -15.02 16.30
N ASP A 162 23.92 -15.21 15.61
CA ASP A 162 24.02 -14.94 14.17
C ASP A 162 23.15 -15.90 13.35
N LYS A 163 23.08 -17.18 13.76
CA LYS A 163 22.19 -18.17 13.13
C LYS A 163 20.72 -17.82 13.37
N VAL A 164 20.37 -17.37 14.58
CA VAL A 164 19.00 -16.93 14.89
C VAL A 164 18.63 -15.70 14.06
N ALA A 165 19.50 -14.70 13.99
CA ALA A 165 19.28 -13.50 13.20
C ALA A 165 19.10 -13.84 11.71
N ALA A 166 19.93 -14.73 11.17
CA ALA A 166 19.78 -15.22 9.80
C ALA A 166 18.44 -15.93 9.56
N ALA A 167 17.99 -16.76 10.50
CA ALA A 167 16.71 -17.46 10.44
C ALA A 167 15.51 -16.50 10.52
N ILE A 168 15.59 -15.46 11.36
CA ILE A 168 14.53 -14.45 11.47
C ILE A 168 14.47 -13.61 10.18
N LYS A 169 15.62 -13.24 9.60
CA LYS A 169 15.68 -12.46 8.34
C LYS A 169 15.12 -13.22 7.13
N SER A 170 15.20 -14.55 7.13
CA SER A 170 14.74 -15.40 6.03
C SER A 170 13.27 -15.80 6.13
N SER A 171 12.58 -15.50 7.25
CA SER A 171 11.15 -15.73 7.44
C SER A 171 10.26 -14.70 6.74
#